data_AF-A0AA49II40-F1
#
_entry.id   AF-A0AA49II40-F1
#
_cell.length_a   1.000
_cell.length_b   1.000
_cell.length_c   1.000
_cell.angle_alpha   90.00
_cell.angle_beta   90.00
_cell.angle_gamma   90.00
#
_symmetry.space_group_name_H-M   'P 1'
#
loop_
_entity.id
_entity.type
_entity.pdbx_description
1 polymer ?
#
loop_
_entity_poly.entity_id
_entity_poly.type
_entity_poly.pdbx_seq_one_letter_code
_entity_poly.pdbx_strand_id
1 'polypeptide(L)'
;MKIMIIGSSGSGKSTFARELGKITNYPILHLDKVFHKYPSEIAREKLREATRIFIFQNENVIIDGNYGSTLDERLPFADEVIWLKTPRLKTTFRVIKR
;
A
#
# COMPACT_ATOMS: atom_id res chain seq x y z
N MET A 1 -11.48 -10.41 -3.95
CA MET A 1 -11.58 -9.14 -3.21
C MET A 1 -10.22 -8.49 -3.09
N LYS A 2 -10.03 -7.36 -3.76
CA LYS A 2 -8.76 -6.65 -3.91
C LYS A 2 -8.89 -5.27 -3.28
N ILE A 3 -8.27 -5.09 -2.12
CA ILE A 3 -8.41 -3.87 -1.31
C ILE A 3 -7.14 -3.03 -1.43
N MET A 4 -7.28 -1.76 -1.78
CA MET A 4 -6.19 -0.79 -1.79
C MET A 4 -6.29 0.16 -0.60
N ILE A 5 -5.19 0.33 0.13
CA ILE A 5 -5.10 1.22 1.28
C ILE A 5 -4.15 2.37 0.94
N ILE A 6 -4.70 3.59 0.89
CA ILE A 6 -3.98 4.81 0.52
C ILE A 6 -4.01 5.86 1.63
N GLY A 7 -3.08 6.80 1.58
CA GLY A 7 -2.96 7.89 2.56
C GLY A 7 -1.53 8.40 2.74
N SER A 8 -1.37 9.52 3.43
CA SER A 8 -0.05 10.13 3.65
C SER A 8 0.87 9.27 4.53
N SER A 9 2.16 9.54 4.52
CA SER A 9 3.08 8.98 5.53
C SER A 9 2.59 9.33 6.94
N GLY A 10 2.78 8.42 7.90
CA GLY A 10 2.30 8.61 9.28
C GLY A 10 0.78 8.51 9.50
N SER A 11 -0.04 8.29 8.47
CA SER A 11 -1.51 8.16 8.63
C SER A 11 -1.95 6.84 9.30
N GLY A 12 -1.05 5.86 9.43
CA GLY A 12 -1.34 4.57 10.06
C GLY A 12 -1.78 3.47 9.10
N LYS A 13 -1.61 3.65 7.78
CA LYS A 13 -1.95 2.67 6.72
C LYS A 13 -1.44 1.27 7.02
N SER A 14 -0.16 1.11 7.31
CA SER A 14 0.43 -0.22 7.55
C SER A 14 -0.08 -0.88 8.81
N THR A 15 -0.46 -0.09 9.83
CA THR A 15 -1.15 -0.62 11.02
C THR A 15 -2.53 -1.10 10.63
N PHE A 16 -3.30 -0.28 9.91
CA PHE A 16 -4.64 -0.65 9.46
C PHE A 16 -4.63 -1.87 8.53
N ALA A 17 -3.71 -1.92 7.57
CA ALA A 17 -3.52 -3.06 6.66
C ALA A 17 -3.22 -4.36 7.42
N ARG A 18 -2.36 -4.29 8.44
CA ARG A 18 -2.01 -5.46 9.27
C ARG A 18 -3.19 -5.95 10.10
N GLU A 19 -3.95 -5.06 10.73
CA GLU A 19 -5.13 -5.47 11.50
C GLU A 19 -6.23 -6.00 10.56
N LEU A 20 -6.43 -5.38 9.39
CA LEU A 20 -7.37 -5.88 8.39
C LEU A 20 -6.95 -7.28 7.89
N GLY A 21 -5.68 -7.49 7.57
CA GLY A 21 -5.20 -8.79 7.13
C GLY A 21 -5.28 -9.88 8.21
N LYS A 22 -5.21 -9.54 9.50
CA LYS A 22 -5.50 -10.51 10.58
C LYS A 22 -6.97 -10.92 10.61
N ILE A 23 -7.89 -10.00 10.31
CA ILE A 23 -9.33 -10.25 10.34
C ILE A 23 -9.77 -11.01 9.09
N THR A 24 -9.28 -10.63 7.92
CA THR A 24 -9.67 -11.22 6.63
C THR A 24 -8.83 -12.43 6.23
N ASN A 25 -7.67 -12.61 6.86
CA ASN A 25 -6.63 -13.55 6.46
C ASN A 25 -6.09 -13.31 5.03
N TYR A 26 -6.29 -12.11 4.47
CA TYR A 26 -5.79 -11.78 3.13
C TYR A 26 -4.30 -11.47 3.15
N PRO A 27 -3.54 -11.94 2.15
CA PRO A 27 -2.14 -11.57 1.99
C PRO A 27 -2.00 -10.07 1.76
N ILE A 28 -0.93 -9.49 2.33
CA ILE A 28 -0.66 -8.05 2.28
C ILE A 28 0.61 -7.78 1.49
N LEU A 29 0.52 -6.92 0.47
CA LEU A 29 1.67 -6.34 -0.21
C LEU A 29 1.91 -4.92 0.32
N HIS A 30 3.03 -4.73 1.02
CA HIS A 30 3.50 -3.41 1.43
C HIS A 30 4.41 -2.82 0.35
N LEU A 31 3.93 -1.80 -0.35
CA LEU A 31 4.65 -1.19 -1.47
C LEU A 31 5.96 -0.52 -1.04
N ASP A 32 6.00 0.06 0.16
CA ASP A 32 7.20 0.68 0.72
C ASP A 32 8.35 -0.35 0.81
N LYS A 33 8.06 -1.61 1.17
CA LYS A 33 9.06 -2.68 1.24
C LYS A 33 9.63 -3.02 -0.14
N VAL A 34 8.79 -2.99 -1.17
CA VAL A 34 9.23 -3.25 -2.55
C VAL A 34 10.08 -2.09 -3.05
N PHE A 35 9.59 -0.86 -2.90
CA PHE A 35 10.27 0.33 -3.40
C PHE A 35 11.68 0.50 -2.82
N HIS A 36 11.83 0.34 -1.50
CA HIS A 36 13.12 0.51 -0.82
C HIS A 36 14.09 -0.67 -1.00
N LYS A 37 13.64 -1.77 -1.61
CA LYS A 37 14.52 -2.92 -1.92
C LYS A 37 15.40 -2.67 -3.15
N TYR A 38 15.03 -1.72 -4.00
CA TYR A 38 15.67 -1.50 -5.29
C TYR A 38 16.23 -0.08 -5.42
N PRO A 39 17.27 0.13 -6.26
CA PRO A 39 17.72 1.45 -6.66
C PRO A 39 16.58 2.28 -7.27
N SER A 40 16.62 3.59 -7.07
CA SER A 40 15.54 4.51 -7.46
C SER A 40 15.18 4.46 -8.94
N GLU A 41 16.17 4.15 -9.79
CA GLU A 41 16.10 4.04 -11.24
C GLU A 41 15.14 2.92 -11.67
N ILE A 42 15.13 1.81 -10.94
CA ILE A 42 14.34 0.61 -11.26
C ILE A 42 13.21 0.33 -10.27
N ALA A 43 13.18 1.02 -9.11
CA ALA A 43 12.22 0.77 -8.04
C ALA A 43 10.76 0.89 -8.50
N ARG A 44 10.45 1.82 -9.41
CA ARG A 44 9.09 2.01 -9.95
C ARG A 44 8.66 0.84 -10.82
N GLU A 45 9.54 0.37 -11.69
CA GLU A 45 9.28 -0.80 -12.54
C GLU A 45 9.07 -2.05 -11.68
N LYS A 46 9.96 -2.26 -10.70
CA LYS A 46 9.86 -3.40 -9.78
C LYS A 46 8.60 -3.35 -8.91
N LEU A 47 8.16 -2.16 -8.52
CA LEU A 47 6.89 -1.99 -7.81
C LEU A 47 5.69 -2.38 -8.66
N ARG A 48 5.69 -2.03 -9.96
CA ARG A 48 4.65 -2.46 -10.91
C ARG A 48 4.64 -3.96 -11.11
N GLU A 49 5.80 -4.54 -11.40
CA GLU A 49 5.98 -5.98 -11.59
C GLU A 49 5.48 -6.76 -10.36
N ALA A 50 5.97 -6.40 -9.17
CA ALA A 50 5.58 -7.05 -7.92
C ALA A 50 4.07 -6.93 -7.65
N THR A 51 3.47 -5.77 -7.95
CA THR A 51 2.03 -5.58 -7.75
C THR A 51 1.20 -6.45 -8.68
N ARG A 52 1.56 -6.52 -9.97
CA ARG A 52 0.85 -7.35 -10.95
C ARG A 52 0.94 -8.83 -10.60
N ILE A 53 2.15 -9.31 -10.29
CA ILE A 53 2.38 -10.70 -9.86
C ILE A 53 1.54 -11.02 -8.63
N PHE A 54 1.57 -10.13 -7.63
CA PHE A 54 0.84 -10.34 -6.38
C PHE A 54 -0.68 -10.39 -6.57
N ILE A 55 -1.25 -9.49 -7.37
CA ILE A 55 -2.68 -9.47 -7.70
C ILE A 55 -3.08 -10.73 -8.48
N PHE A 56 -2.22 -11.23 -9.37
CA PHE A 56 -2.53 -12.39 -10.20
C PHE A 56 -2.43 -13.70 -9.42
N GLN A 57 -1.49 -13.81 -8.48
CA GLN A 57 -1.26 -15.02 -7.68
C GLN A 57 -2.29 -15.23 -6.58
N ASN A 58 -3.09 -14.22 -6.24
CA ASN A 58 -3.97 -14.24 -5.08
C ASN A 58 -5.37 -13.75 -5.46
N GLU A 59 -6.38 -14.56 -5.15
CA GLU A 59 -7.80 -14.20 -5.37
C GLU A 59 -8.24 -13.00 -4.50
N ASN A 60 -7.72 -12.96 -3.27
CA ASN A 60 -7.98 -11.90 -2.30
C ASN A 60 -6.67 -11.25 -1.86
N VAL A 61 -6.59 -9.92 -1.84
CA VAL A 61 -5.36 -9.18 -1.52
C VAL A 61 -5.63 -7.85 -0.82
N ILE A 62 -4.64 -7.42 -0.03
CA ILE A 62 -4.54 -6.06 0.51
C ILE A 62 -3.25 -5.42 -0.02
N ILE A 63 -3.35 -4.23 -0.61
CA ILE A 63 -2.21 -3.46 -1.11
C ILE A 63 -2.08 -2.18 -0.27
N ASP A 64 -0.98 -2.08 0.49
CA ASP A 64 -0.67 -0.95 1.37
C ASP A 64 0.42 -0.07 0.75
N GLY A 65 0.08 1.18 0.40
CA GLY A 65 1.06 2.18 -0.01
C GLY A 65 0.51 3.30 -0.88
N ASN A 66 1.23 4.43 -0.88
CA ASN A 66 0.77 5.68 -1.50
C ASN A 66 1.67 6.13 -2.65
N TYR A 67 1.89 5.24 -3.62
CA TYR A 67 2.68 5.52 -4.83
C TYR A 67 1.75 6.00 -5.96
N GLY A 68 1.52 7.32 -6.02
CA GLY A 68 0.62 7.93 -7.00
C GLY A 68 1.00 7.66 -8.45
N SER A 69 2.30 7.57 -8.75
CA SER A 69 2.83 7.31 -10.10
C SER A 69 2.57 5.90 -10.65
N THR A 70 1.99 5.01 -9.85
CA THR A 70 1.59 3.65 -10.25
C THR A 70 0.14 3.37 -9.86
N LEU A 71 -0.61 4.41 -9.47
CA LEU A 71 -1.98 4.24 -8.99
C LEU A 71 -2.94 3.96 -10.14
N ASP A 72 -2.75 4.62 -11.28
CA ASP A 72 -3.49 4.44 -12.52
C ASP A 72 -3.51 2.98 -13.00
N GLU A 73 -2.39 2.26 -12.87
CA GLU A 73 -2.31 0.85 -13.24
C GLU A 73 -2.92 -0.09 -12.19
N ARG A 74 -2.94 0.33 -10.92
CA ARG A 74 -3.43 -0.51 -9.82
C ARG A 74 -4.93 -0.38 -9.64
N LEU A 75 -5.44 0.86 -9.68
CA LEU A 75 -6.81 1.23 -9.39
C LEU A 75 -7.86 0.41 -10.17
N PRO A 76 -7.67 0.06 -11.46
CA PRO A 76 -8.61 -0.79 -12.20
C PRO A 76 -8.76 -2.22 -11.63
N PHE A 77 -7.78 -2.69 -10.84
CA PHE A 77 -7.82 -3.98 -10.18
C PHE A 77 -8.33 -3.89 -8.74
N ALA A 78 -8.64 -2.71 -8.21
CA ALA A 78 -9.23 -2.58 -6.88
C ALA A 78 -10.73 -2.86 -6.94
N ASP A 79 -11.20 -3.75 -6.08
CA ASP A 79 -12.63 -3.85 -5.77
C ASP A 79 -13.02 -2.74 -4.78
N GLU A 80 -12.11 -2.41 -3.84
CA GLU A 80 -12.30 -1.35 -2.85
C GLU A 80 -11.04 -0.50 -2.63
N VAL A 81 -11.24 0.78 -2.33
CA VAL A 81 -10.19 1.72 -1.96
C VAL A 81 -10.50 2.36 -0.61
N ILE A 82 -9.64 2.10 0.38
CA ILE A 82 -9.72 2.67 1.72
C ILE A 82 -8.70 3.80 1.83
N TRP A 83 -9.20 5.03 1.96
CA TRP A 83 -8.35 6.21 2.11
C TRP A 83 -8.30 6.70 3.56
N LEU A 84 -7.14 6.53 4.21
CA LEU A 84 -6.91 7.02 5.55
C LEU A 84 -6.59 8.52 5.55
N LYS A 85 -7.59 9.34 5.87
CA LYS A 85 -7.47 10.79 6.09
C LYS A 85 -7.17 11.10 7.55
N THR A 86 -5.89 11.12 7.91
CA THR A 86 -5.44 11.53 9.26
C THR A 86 -5.09 13.03 9.27
N PRO A 87 -5.42 13.79 10.34
CA PRO A 87 -5.03 15.19 10.45
C PRO A 87 -3.53 15.41 10.29
N ARG A 88 -3.15 16.46 9.54
CA ARG A 88 -1.74 16.75 9.18
C ARG A 88 -0.83 16.86 10.40
N LEU A 89 -1.27 17.58 11.44
CA LEU A 89 -0.50 17.73 12.68
C LEU A 89 -0.17 16.37 13.32
N LYS A 90 -1.14 15.45 13.32
CA LYS A 90 -0.98 14.11 13.86
C LYS A 90 -0.04 13.26 13.01
N THR A 91 -0.12 13.35 11.68
CA THR A 91 0.81 12.63 10.79
C THR A 91 2.22 13.16 10.91
N THR A 92 2.42 14.47 10.96
CA THR A 92 3.74 15.10 11.11
C THR A 92 4.37 14.72 12.44
N PHE A 93 3.63 14.83 13.55
CA PHE A 93 4.10 14.41 14.86
C PHE A 93 4.54 12.94 14.87
N ARG A 94 3.74 12.05 14.27
CA ARG A 94 4.05 10.61 14.18
C ARG A 94 5.29 10.32 13.34
N VAL A 95 5.57 11.12 12.31
CA VAL A 95 6.78 10.98 11.49
C VAL A 95 8.01 11.48 12.27
N ILE A 96 7.91 12.63 12.95
CA ILE A 96 9.02 13.21 13.72
C ILE A 96 9.39 12.35 14.94
N LYS A 97 8.41 11.75 15.63
CA LYS A 97 8.66 10.90 16.80
C LYS A 97 9.35 9.57 16.44
N ARG A 98 9.32 9.18 15.17
CA ARG A 98 9.76 7.86 14.69
C ARG A 98 11.24 7.82 14.43
#